data_AF-A0A2S5THZ0-F1
#
_entry.id   AF-A0A2S5THZ0-F1
#
_cell.length_a   1.000
_cell.length_b   1.000
_cell.length_c   1.000
_cell.angle_alpha   90.00
_cell.angle_beta   90.00
_cell.angle_gamma   90.00
#
_symmetry.space_group_name_H-M   'P 1'
#
loop_
_entity.id
_entity.type
_entity.pdbx_description
1 polymer ?
#
loop_
_entity_poly.entity_id
_entity_poly.type
_entity_poly.pdbx_seq_one_letter_code
_entity_poly.pdbx_strand_id
1 'polypeptide(L)' 'METRSIRLGTPQLELLEKISHAGALPLDDLQLDDVMALGGLSLISLDAGAVRVTPRGSRFLAYSLESATH' A
#
# COMPACT_ATOMS: atom_id res chain seq x y z
N MET A 1 -16.47 -19.09 -2.95
CA MET A 1 -15.93 -17.72 -3.08
C MET A 1 -14.49 -17.87 -3.54
N GLU A 2 -14.18 -17.53 -4.79
CA GLU A 2 -12.80 -17.52 -5.26
C GLU A 2 -12.06 -16.38 -4.57
N THR A 3 -11.05 -16.69 -3.76
CA THR A 3 -10.10 -15.72 -3.23
C THR A 3 -9.24 -15.24 -4.40
N ARG A 4 -9.74 -14.25 -5.16
CA ARG A 4 -8.96 -13.63 -6.23
C ARG A 4 -7.71 -13.00 -5.61
N SER A 5 -6.55 -13.55 -5.96
CA SER A 5 -5.26 -13.04 -5.51
C SER A 5 -5.09 -11.60 -6.03
N ILE A 6 -5.04 -10.64 -5.12
CA ILE A 6 -4.77 -9.24 -5.45
C ILE A 6 -3.28 -9.14 -5.83
N ARG A 7 -2.98 -8.56 -6.99
CA ARG A 7 -1.60 -8.25 -7.40
C ARG A 7 -1.50 -6.73 -7.57
N LEU A 8 -0.52 -6.13 -6.90
CA LEU A 8 -0.13 -4.74 -7.14
C LEU A 8 0.85 -4.69 -8.32
N GLY A 9 0.83 -3.60 -9.08
CA GLY A 9 1.94 -3.27 -9.95
C GLY A 9 3.13 -2.75 -9.13
N THR A 10 4.31 -2.72 -9.74
CA THR A 10 5.57 -2.26 -9.11
C THR A 10 5.45 -0.86 -8.49
N PRO A 11 4.81 0.15 -9.13
CA PRO A 11 4.69 1.49 -8.53
C PRO A 11 3.85 1.50 -7.25
N GLN A 12 2.76 0.73 -7.19
CA GLN A 12 1.92 0.67 -6.00
C GLN A 12 2.62 -0.05 -4.84
N LEU A 13 3.43 -1.07 -5.15
CA LEU A 13 4.22 -1.76 -4.13
C LEU A 13 5.30 -0.84 -3.56
N GLU A 14 6.05 -0.14 -4.41
CA GLU A 14 7.05 0.85 -3.99
C GLU A 14 6.43 1.99 -3.16
N LEU A 15 5.24 2.46 -3.55
CA LEU A 15 4.52 3.48 -2.79
C LEU A 15 4.13 2.95 -1.39
N LEU A 16 3.60 1.73 -1.31
CA LEU A 16 3.24 1.11 -0.05
C LEU A 16 4.45 0.92 0.87
N GLU A 17 5.61 0.54 0.31
CA GLU A 17 6.90 0.48 1.02
C GLU A 17 7.31 1.84 1.57
N LYS A 18 7.27 2.88 0.72
CA LYS A 18 7.63 4.26 1.13
C LYS A 18 6.76 4.76 2.27
N ILE A 19 5.43 4.57 2.19
CA ILE A 19 4.52 4.96 3.27
C ILE A 19 4.81 4.15 4.54
N SER A 20 5.07 2.84 4.41
CA SER A 20 5.38 1.98 5.56
C SER A 20 6.66 2.41 6.28
N HIS A 21 7.68 2.82 5.53
CA HIS A 21 8.96 3.26 6.07
C HIS A 21 8.87 4.66 6.70
N ALA A 22 8.17 5.59 6.05
CA ALA A 22 7.96 6.94 6.57
C ALA A 22 6.96 7.01 7.74
N GLY A 23 6.11 5.99 7.90
CA GLY A 23 5.03 5.93 8.88
C GLY A 23 3.78 6.71 8.45
N ALA A 24 3.96 7.87 7.81
CA ALA A 24 2.91 8.63 7.14
C ALA A 24 3.52 9.50 6.03
N LEU A 25 2.80 9.72 4.93
CA LEU A 25 3.16 10.67 3.89
C LEU A 25 2.02 11.66 3.62
N PRO A 26 2.30 12.95 3.37
CA PRO A 26 1.26 13.90 3.00
C PRO A 26 0.64 13.50 1.65
N LEU A 27 -0.69 13.60 1.52
CA LEU A 27 -1.41 13.22 0.31
C LEU A 27 -0.96 14.02 -0.93
N ASP A 28 -0.62 15.30 -0.73
CA ASP A 28 -0.24 16.22 -1.80
C ASP A 28 1.03 15.80 -2.55
N ASP A 29 1.89 15.00 -1.93
CA ASP A 29 3.13 14.50 -2.52
C ASP A 29 2.95 13.16 -3.26
N LEU A 30 1.74 12.60 -3.28
CA LEU A 30 1.47 11.25 -3.80
C LEU A 30 0.66 11.27 -5.08
N GLN A 31 0.93 10.30 -5.96
CA GLN A 31 0.10 10.09 -7.14
C GLN A 31 -1.28 9.57 -6.74
N LEU A 32 -2.33 10.32 -7.09
CA LEU A 32 -3.69 10.04 -6.65
C LEU A 32 -4.19 8.66 -7.11
N ASP A 33 -3.85 8.23 -8.32
CA ASP A 33 -4.27 6.93 -8.86
C ASP A 33 -3.72 5.76 -8.02
N ASP A 34 -2.47 5.83 -7.60
CA ASP A 34 -1.86 4.80 -6.75
C ASP A 34 -2.43 4.82 -5.34
N VAL A 35 -2.70 6.01 -4.78
CA VAL A 35 -3.39 6.15 -3.50
C VAL A 35 -4.80 5.56 -3.58
N MET A 36 -5.56 5.83 -4.64
CA MET A 36 -6.89 5.26 -4.82
C MET A 36 -6.84 3.74 -4.98
N ALA A 37 -5.87 3.21 -5.73
CA ALA A 37 -5.68 1.76 -5.88
C ALA A 37 -5.38 1.08 -4.55
N LEU A 38 -4.43 1.60 -3.78
CA LEU A 38 -4.08 1.07 -2.45
C LEU A 38 -5.23 1.22 -1.44
N GLY A 39 -5.96 2.34 -1.49
CA GLY A 39 -7.12 2.61 -0.65
C GLY A 39 -8.31 1.69 -0.95
N GLY A 40 -8.59 1.44 -2.23
CA GLY A 40 -9.62 0.49 -2.66
C GLY A 40 -9.36 -0.94 -2.22
N LEU A 41 -8.09 -1.28 -1.96
CA LEU A 41 -7.66 -2.57 -1.40
C LEU A 41 -7.53 -2.58 0.12
N SER A 42 -7.85 -1.45 0.76
CA SER A 42 -7.71 -1.20 2.19
C SER A 42 -6.30 -1.46 2.72
N LEU A 43 -5.27 -1.19 1.91
CA LEU A 43 -3.87 -1.31 2.31
C LEU A 43 -3.38 -0.05 3.01
N ILE A 44 -3.97 1.10 2.68
CA ILE A 44 -3.69 2.40 3.28
C ILE A 44 -4.97 3.06 3.81
N SER A 45 -4.79 4.06 4.67
CA SER A 45 -5.85 4.93 5.18
C SER A 45 -5.42 6.38 5.06
N LEU A 46 -6.37 7.27 4.78
CA LEU A 46 -6.18 8.71 4.79
C LEU A 46 -6.69 9.28 6.11
N ASP A 47 -5.83 9.99 6.84
CA ASP A 47 -6.15 10.69 8.08
C ASP A 47 -5.49 12.07 8.11
N ALA A 48 -6.28 13.12 8.34
CA ALA A 48 -5.83 14.51 8.41
C ALA A 48 -4.90 14.97 7.25
N GLY A 49 -5.16 14.50 6.02
CA GLY A 49 -4.34 14.83 4.84
C GLY A 49 -3.05 14.02 4.72
N ALA A 50 -2.84 13.03 5.58
CA ALA A 50 -1.72 12.11 5.51
C ALA A 50 -2.19 10.67 5.24
N VAL A 51 -1.44 9.97 4.40
CA VAL A 51 -1.64 8.56 4.07
C VAL A 51 -0.77 7.72 5.00
N ARG A 52 -1.37 6.68 5.59
CA ARG A 52 -0.71 5.70 6.47
C ARG A 52 -0.98 4.29 6.01
N VAL A 53 -0.05 3.37 6.24
CA VAL A 53 -0.27 1.94 6.01
C VAL A 53 -1.17 1.37 7.10
N THR A 54 -2.15 0.57 6.70
CA THR A 54 -3.02 -0.15 7.64
C THR A 54 -2.36 -1.46 8.10
N PRO A 55 -2.85 -2.12 9.16
CA PRO A 55 -2.38 -3.45 9.53
C PRO A 55 -2.51 -4.49 8.40
N ARG A 56 -3.49 -4.33 7.50
CA ARG A 56 -3.64 -5.18 6.31
C ARG A 56 -2.54 -4.90 5.29
N GLY A 57 -2.26 -3.63 5.03
CA GLY A 57 -1.15 -3.19 4.16
C GLY A 57 0.20 -3.70 4.62
N SER A 58 0.50 -3.62 5.92
CA SER A 58 1.77 -4.12 6.47
C SER A 58 1.93 -5.62 6.27
N ARG A 59 0.88 -6.41 6.50
CA ARG A 59 0.91 -7.86 6.26
C ARG A 59 1.06 -8.20 4.78
N PHE A 60 0.35 -7.47 3.92
CA PHE A 60 0.47 -7.63 2.46
C PHE A 60 1.90 -7.33 1.99
N LEU A 61 2.50 -6.26 2.50
CA LEU A 61 3.86 -5.86 2.15
C LEU A 61 4.88 -6.92 2.59
N ALA A 62 4.80 -7.40 3.84
CA ALA A 62 5.66 -8.47 4.33
C ALA A 62 5.58 -9.72 3.45
N TYR A 63 4.36 -10.16 3.12
CA TYR A 63 4.14 -11.30 2.23
C TYR A 63 4.73 -11.08 0.81
N SER A 64 4.59 -9.86 0.28
CA SER A 64 5.09 -9.53 -1.06
C SER A 64 6.63 -9.56 -1.11
N LEU A 65 7.29 -9.09 -0.05
CA LEU A 65 8.75 -9.13 0.08
C LEU A 65 9.28 -10.56 0.24
N GLU A 66 8.60 -11.39 1.04
CA GLU A 66 8.93 -12.82 1.20
C GLU A 66 8.74 -13.61 -0.11
N SER A 67 7.77 -13.21 -0.94
CA SER A 67 7.48 -13.86 -2.22
C SER A 67 8.43 -13.44 -3.35
N ALA A 68 9.15 -12.31 -3.21
CA ALA A 68 10.08 -11.81 -4.23
C ALA A 68 11.50 -12.41 -4.10
N THR A 69 11.82 -13.02 -2.96
CA THR A 69 13.11 -13.68 -2.67
C THR A 69 13.12 -15.18 -2.98
N HIS A 70 12.02 -15.75 -3.50
CA HIS A 70 11.84 -17.15 -3.87
C HIS A 70 11.48 -17.30 -5.35
#